data_AF-A0A954SF97-F1
#
_entry.id   AF-A0A954SF97-F1
#
_cell.length_a   1.000
_cell.length_b   1.000
_cell.length_c   1.000
_cell.angle_alpha   90.00
_cell.angle_beta   90.00
_cell.angle_gamma   90.00
#
_symmetry.space_group_name_H-M   'P 1'
#
loop_
_entity.id
_entity.type
_entity.pdbx_description
1 polymer ?
#
loop_
_entity_poly.entity_id
_entity_poly.type
_entity_poly.pdbx_seq_one_letter_code
_entity_poly.pdbx_strand_id
1 'polypeptide(L)'
;MTDEIEDDAVSSGESFDDMELAYREALRSIEAAEYQVGSALREFVEDDSDQQPVEESAFVSIGEELAEDLKSGSVAEPRLISDGPSSSRVSPSSVIEAALFVGGDVALTARRLASLIGQDTEARVAVRLIDQLNERYSEEHRPYEIRLHEGGFRLELREEFAEVRMKVFGYGPREVRLSPESLEVLAYIAYNQPVDRTDLEQIRSDGGQAIVRQLIRLRLVELERTGSRRNEVAYRTGDRFLKLFSLDDLDDLPHADVFRFK
;
A
#
# COMPACT_ATOMS: atom_id res chain seq x y z
N MET A 1 -66.61 -3.04 -15.02
CA MET A 1 -66.07 -4.39 -15.26
C MET A 1 -65.11 -4.27 -16.44
N THR A 2 -64.12 -3.35 -16.46
CA THR A 2 -62.97 -3.09 -15.53
C THR A 2 -62.20 -4.39 -15.28
N ASP A 3 -60.94 -4.58 -15.63
CA ASP A 3 -59.89 -3.68 -16.14
C ASP A 3 -58.92 -4.58 -16.94
N GLU A 4 -58.43 -4.10 -18.08
CA GLU A 4 -57.27 -4.70 -18.78
C GLU A 4 -56.01 -4.26 -18.01
N ILE A 5 -55.39 -5.19 -17.28
CA ILE A 5 -54.12 -4.92 -16.60
C ILE A 5 -52.99 -5.30 -17.55
N GLU A 6 -52.31 -4.28 -18.05
CA GLU A 6 -50.94 -4.32 -18.54
C GLU A 6 -50.03 -4.97 -17.50
N ASP A 7 -49.21 -5.95 -17.90
CA ASP A 7 -48.04 -6.32 -17.11
C ASP A 7 -46.84 -6.45 -18.06
N ASP A 8 -46.21 -5.29 -18.25
CA ASP A 8 -44.93 -5.07 -18.89
C ASP A 8 -43.83 -5.65 -18.00
N ALA A 9 -43.39 -6.87 -18.30
CA ALA A 9 -42.19 -7.44 -17.71
C ALA A 9 -41.33 -8.03 -18.82
N VAL A 10 -40.33 -7.28 -19.28
CA VAL A 10 -38.88 -7.55 -19.11
C VAL A 10 -38.14 -6.34 -19.68
N SER A 11 -37.91 -5.31 -18.85
CA SER A 11 -36.99 -4.23 -19.15
C SER A 11 -35.57 -4.64 -18.76
N SER A 12 -34.65 -4.40 -19.70
CA SER A 12 -33.23 -4.10 -19.50
C SER A 12 -32.36 -5.17 -18.82
N GLY A 13 -31.95 -6.17 -19.59
CA GLY A 13 -30.63 -6.78 -19.40
C GLY A 13 -29.59 -5.83 -20.01
N GLU A 14 -28.82 -5.15 -19.17
CA GLU A 14 -27.67 -4.35 -19.62
C GLU A 14 -26.78 -5.24 -20.49
N SER A 15 -26.63 -4.85 -21.76
CA SER A 15 -25.92 -5.66 -22.72
C SER A 15 -24.43 -5.68 -22.35
N PHE A 16 -23.75 -6.79 -22.59
CA PHE A 16 -22.32 -6.93 -22.35
C PHE A 16 -21.50 -5.80 -23.02
N ASP A 17 -22.02 -5.27 -24.12
CA ASP A 17 -21.47 -4.16 -24.87
C ASP A 17 -21.55 -2.82 -24.11
N ASP A 18 -22.61 -2.59 -23.32
CA ASP A 18 -22.75 -1.38 -22.48
C ASP A 18 -21.75 -1.37 -21.32
N MET A 19 -21.48 -2.55 -20.75
CA MET A 19 -20.47 -2.71 -19.69
C MET A 19 -19.04 -2.54 -20.21
N GLU A 20 -18.76 -3.03 -21.43
CA GLU A 20 -17.46 -2.83 -22.09
C GLU A 20 -17.26 -1.35 -22.46
N LEU A 21 -18.32 -0.66 -22.88
CA LEU A 21 -18.28 0.77 -23.16
C LEU A 21 -18.00 1.58 -21.90
N ALA A 22 -18.69 1.30 -20.80
CA ALA A 22 -18.48 1.95 -19.50
C ALA A 22 -17.04 1.73 -18.98
N TYR A 23 -16.47 0.54 -19.19
CA TYR A 23 -15.09 0.23 -18.82
C TYR A 23 -14.09 1.07 -19.63
N ARG A 24 -14.29 1.21 -20.95
CA ARG A 24 -13.42 2.04 -21.81
C ARG A 24 -13.52 3.53 -21.48
N GLU A 25 -14.70 4.01 -21.11
CA GLU A 25 -14.90 5.39 -20.67
C GLU A 25 -14.21 5.68 -19.34
N ALA A 26 -14.28 4.75 -18.39
CA ALA A 26 -13.58 4.85 -17.10
C ALA A 26 -12.04 4.85 -17.27
N LEU A 27 -11.49 4.08 -18.21
CA LEU A 27 -10.05 4.11 -18.48
C LEU A 27 -9.60 5.46 -19.06
N ARG A 28 -10.41 6.09 -19.92
CA ARG A 28 -10.10 7.43 -20.48
C ARG A 28 -10.15 8.54 -19.44
N SER A 29 -11.05 8.45 -18.45
CA SER A 29 -11.12 9.46 -17.39
C SER A 29 -9.94 9.39 -16.44
N ILE A 30 -9.41 8.19 -16.19
CA ILE A 30 -8.17 7.97 -15.42
C ILE A 30 -6.97 8.57 -16.18
N GLU A 31 -6.84 8.29 -17.47
CA GLU A 31 -5.73 8.80 -18.30
C GLU A 31 -5.76 10.34 -18.42
N ALA A 32 -6.96 10.94 -18.51
CA ALA A 32 -7.14 12.40 -18.48
C ALA A 32 -6.79 13.03 -17.12
N ALA A 33 -7.08 12.34 -16.01
CA ALA A 33 -6.71 12.77 -14.67
C ALA A 33 -5.19 12.69 -14.44
N GLU A 34 -4.53 11.66 -14.97
CA GLU A 34 -3.06 11.55 -14.95
C GLU A 34 -2.39 12.69 -15.72
N TYR A 35 -2.97 13.14 -16.84
CA TYR A 35 -2.48 14.30 -17.59
C TYR A 35 -2.65 15.62 -16.82
N GLN A 36 -3.76 15.80 -16.09
CA GLN A 36 -3.98 16.99 -15.25
C GLN A 36 -3.01 17.06 -14.06
N VAL A 37 -2.72 15.92 -13.42
CA VAL A 37 -1.73 15.85 -12.33
C VAL A 37 -0.31 16.07 -12.84
N GLY A 38 0.04 15.52 -14.01
CA GLY A 38 1.32 15.76 -14.68
C GLY A 38 1.51 17.21 -15.13
N SER A 39 0.44 17.88 -15.55
CA SER A 39 0.46 19.31 -15.91
C SER A 39 0.62 20.21 -14.69
N ALA A 40 -0.09 19.93 -13.60
CA ALA A 40 0.02 20.70 -12.36
C ALA A 40 1.41 20.61 -11.75
N LEU A 41 2.07 19.44 -11.80
CA LEU A 41 3.45 19.27 -11.36
C LEU A 41 4.47 20.07 -12.19
N ARG A 42 4.15 20.43 -13.44
CA ARG A 42 5.02 21.20 -14.33
C ARG A 42 4.98 22.70 -14.01
N GLU A 43 3.82 23.21 -13.60
CA GLU A 43 3.62 24.61 -13.19
C GLU A 43 4.35 24.94 -11.87
N PHE A 44 4.54 23.97 -10.98
CA PHE A 44 5.29 24.16 -9.72
C PHE A 44 6.81 24.25 -9.90
N VAL A 45 7.35 23.89 -11.07
CA VAL A 45 8.81 23.84 -11.32
C VAL A 45 9.33 25.12 -11.97
N GLU A 46 8.46 26.04 -12.41
CA GLU A 46 8.87 27.21 -13.21
C GLU A 46 9.09 28.53 -12.41
N ASP A 47 8.98 28.54 -11.07
CA ASP A 47 8.97 29.81 -10.30
C ASP A 47 10.19 30.08 -9.39
N ASP A 48 11.36 29.51 -9.68
CA ASP A 48 12.57 29.81 -8.90
C ASP A 48 13.80 30.05 -9.79
N SER A 49 13.80 31.17 -10.50
CA SER A 49 14.97 31.66 -11.23
C SER A 49 15.22 33.15 -10.96
N ASP A 50 15.77 33.48 -9.79
CA ASP A 50 16.49 34.74 -9.58
C ASP A 50 17.48 34.64 -8.41
N GLN A 51 18.71 34.16 -8.68
CA GLN A 51 19.96 34.68 -8.08
C GLN A 51 21.24 34.08 -8.72
N GLN A 52 22.21 34.97 -8.92
CA GLN A 52 23.50 34.80 -9.60
C GLN A 52 24.60 34.12 -8.74
N PRO A 53 25.76 33.72 -9.32
CA PRO A 53 26.38 32.41 -9.13
C PRO A 53 27.47 32.36 -8.05
N VAL A 54 27.70 31.16 -7.50
CA VAL A 54 28.89 30.80 -6.73
C VAL A 54 29.47 29.50 -7.30
N GLU A 55 30.79 29.49 -7.48
CA GLU A 55 31.55 28.51 -8.25
C GLU A 55 31.69 27.12 -7.58
N GLU A 56 31.80 26.12 -8.46
CA GLU A 56 32.71 24.96 -8.42
C GLU A 56 32.13 23.53 -8.22
N SER A 57 32.43 22.71 -9.25
CA SER A 57 32.36 21.25 -9.40
C SER A 57 31.06 20.63 -9.95
N ALA A 58 31.20 20.11 -11.17
CA ALA A 58 30.16 19.68 -12.08
C ALA A 58 29.54 18.33 -11.70
N PHE A 59 28.23 18.34 -11.46
CA PHE A 59 27.37 17.19 -11.73
C PHE A 59 26.75 17.41 -13.11
N VAL A 60 27.24 16.68 -14.11
CA VAL A 60 26.60 16.64 -15.43
C VAL A 60 25.37 15.73 -15.30
N SER A 61 24.20 16.27 -15.60
CA SER A 61 22.94 15.52 -15.64
C SER A 61 22.92 14.63 -16.88
N ILE A 62 22.66 13.34 -16.68
CA ILE A 62 22.55 12.30 -17.73
C ILE A 62 21.58 12.70 -18.87
N GLY A 63 20.65 13.62 -18.59
CA GLY A 63 19.69 14.10 -19.58
C GLY A 63 20.25 15.01 -20.67
N GLU A 64 21.36 15.71 -20.40
CA GLU A 64 21.88 16.75 -21.31
C GLU A 64 22.81 16.16 -22.38
N GLU A 65 23.60 15.14 -22.02
CA GLU A 65 24.53 14.43 -22.90
C GLU A 65 23.81 13.67 -24.03
N LEU A 66 22.60 13.14 -23.76
CA LEU A 66 21.81 12.39 -24.75
C LEU A 66 21.18 13.27 -25.84
N ALA A 67 21.02 14.57 -25.57
CA ALA A 67 20.34 15.51 -26.45
C ALA A 67 21.27 16.10 -27.53
N GLU A 68 22.58 16.15 -27.27
CA GLU A 68 23.58 16.64 -28.21
C GLU A 68 24.06 15.56 -29.20
N ASP A 69 24.21 14.31 -28.74
CA ASP A 69 24.69 13.19 -29.56
C ASP A 69 23.74 12.84 -30.73
N LEU A 70 22.45 13.15 -30.61
CA LEU A 70 21.47 12.88 -31.67
C LEU A 70 21.48 13.90 -32.82
N LYS A 71 22.17 15.04 -32.68
CA LYS A 71 22.13 16.13 -33.68
C LYS A 71 23.32 16.17 -34.64
N SER A 72 24.41 15.45 -34.39
CA SER A 72 25.60 15.49 -35.25
C SER A 72 26.00 14.11 -35.77
N GLY A 73 25.20 13.58 -36.69
CA GLY A 73 25.58 12.37 -37.42
C GLY A 73 26.83 12.60 -38.28
N SER A 74 27.94 11.95 -37.91
CA SER A 74 29.00 11.55 -38.84
C SER A 74 29.42 10.11 -38.54
N VAL A 75 29.19 9.25 -39.52
CA VAL A 75 29.43 7.81 -39.50
C VAL A 75 30.89 7.49 -39.22
N ALA A 76 31.16 6.83 -38.10
CA ALA A 76 32.33 5.99 -37.91
C ALA A 76 31.85 4.67 -37.32
N GLU A 77 32.15 3.57 -38.02
CA GLU A 77 31.74 2.21 -37.68
C GLU A 77 31.98 1.92 -36.18
N PRO A 78 30.98 1.39 -35.44
CA PRO A 78 31.21 1.01 -34.07
C PRO A 78 32.19 -0.16 -34.08
N ARG A 79 33.42 0.13 -33.64
CA ARG A 79 34.40 -0.90 -33.31
C ARG A 79 33.73 -1.81 -32.30
N LEU A 80 33.46 -3.04 -32.75
CA LEU A 80 32.97 -4.14 -31.96
C LEU A 80 33.78 -4.17 -30.67
N ILE A 81 33.14 -3.80 -29.55
CA ILE A 81 33.63 -4.10 -28.23
C ILE A 81 33.69 -5.63 -28.20
N SER A 82 34.91 -6.14 -28.25
CA SER A 82 35.21 -7.56 -28.26
C SER A 82 34.47 -8.26 -27.13
N ASP A 83 33.74 -9.31 -27.48
CA ASP A 83 33.03 -10.21 -26.59
C ASP A 83 33.81 -10.54 -25.30
N GLY A 84 33.24 -10.13 -24.18
CA GLY A 84 33.45 -10.75 -22.86
C GLY A 84 32.07 -10.78 -22.19
N PRO A 85 31.58 -11.93 -21.69
CA PRO A 85 30.15 -12.24 -21.72
C PRO A 85 29.33 -11.30 -20.84
N SER A 86 28.61 -10.42 -21.53
CA SER A 86 27.31 -9.90 -21.17
C SER A 86 26.33 -11.06 -20.96
N SER A 87 26.34 -11.62 -19.76
CA SER A 87 25.15 -12.24 -19.21
C SER A 87 24.63 -11.33 -18.12
N SER A 88 23.33 -11.10 -18.07
CA SER A 88 22.65 -10.60 -16.89
C SER A 88 22.93 -11.57 -15.73
N ARG A 89 24.00 -11.33 -14.96
CA ARG A 89 24.38 -12.25 -13.87
C ARG A 89 23.57 -11.91 -12.65
N VAL A 90 22.30 -12.31 -12.67
CA VAL A 90 21.51 -12.47 -11.46
C VAL A 90 22.32 -13.38 -10.52
N SER A 91 22.96 -12.77 -9.53
CA SER A 91 23.73 -13.44 -8.49
C SER A 91 22.79 -13.93 -7.39
N PRO A 92 23.15 -14.99 -6.66
CA PRO A 92 22.41 -15.43 -5.47
C PRO A 92 22.09 -14.29 -4.50
N SER A 93 23.05 -13.38 -4.27
CA SER A 93 22.87 -12.21 -3.40
C SER A 93 21.84 -11.24 -3.96
N SER A 94 21.87 -10.94 -5.27
CA SER A 94 20.86 -10.08 -5.91
C SER A 94 19.46 -10.70 -5.91
N VAL A 95 19.34 -12.04 -5.92
CA VAL A 95 18.02 -12.71 -5.78
C VAL A 95 17.48 -12.51 -4.37
N ILE A 96 18.31 -12.68 -3.33
CA ILE A 96 17.91 -12.43 -1.95
C ILE A 96 17.50 -10.97 -1.76
N GLU A 97 18.34 -10.05 -2.22
CA GLU A 97 18.10 -8.61 -2.14
C GLU A 97 16.78 -8.23 -2.82
N ALA A 98 16.55 -8.72 -4.05
CA ALA A 98 15.30 -8.50 -4.76
C ALA A 98 14.09 -9.12 -4.04
N ALA A 99 14.24 -10.34 -3.49
CA ALA A 99 13.17 -11.01 -2.76
C ALA A 99 12.78 -10.25 -1.49
N LEU A 100 13.75 -9.74 -0.74
CA LEU A 100 13.52 -8.95 0.46
C LEU A 100 12.94 -7.56 0.12
N PHE A 101 13.39 -6.95 -0.98
CA PHE A 101 12.84 -5.69 -1.47
C PHE A 101 11.36 -5.80 -1.86
N VAL A 102 10.99 -6.85 -2.61
CA VAL A 102 9.59 -7.12 -3.00
C VAL A 102 8.75 -7.57 -1.80
N GLY A 103 9.35 -8.23 -0.82
CA GLY A 103 8.68 -8.71 0.39
C GLY A 103 8.06 -7.59 1.24
N GLY A 104 8.60 -6.38 1.18
CA GLY A 104 8.11 -5.22 1.94
C GLY A 104 8.01 -5.54 3.43
N ASP A 105 6.80 -5.45 4.00
CA ASP A 105 6.56 -5.70 5.42
C ASP A 105 6.56 -7.20 5.81
N VAL A 106 6.54 -8.12 4.84
CA VAL A 106 6.46 -9.56 5.08
C VAL A 106 7.84 -10.16 5.31
N ALA A 107 8.05 -10.79 6.46
CA ALA A 107 9.28 -11.49 6.78
C ALA A 107 9.45 -12.78 5.98
N LEU A 108 10.63 -12.98 5.38
CA LEU A 108 10.95 -14.17 4.59
C LEU A 108 11.89 -15.10 5.36
N THR A 109 11.46 -16.34 5.56
CA THR A 109 12.30 -17.35 6.23
C THR A 109 13.57 -17.66 5.44
N ALA A 110 14.65 -18.04 6.14
CA ALA A 110 15.90 -18.50 5.50
C ALA A 110 15.67 -19.65 4.51
N ARG A 111 14.74 -20.57 4.82
CA ARG A 111 14.36 -21.67 3.94
C ARG A 111 13.71 -21.18 2.65
N ARG A 112 12.83 -20.18 2.75
CA ARG A 112 12.21 -19.57 1.57
C ARG A 112 13.24 -18.86 0.71
N LEU A 113 14.12 -18.05 1.31
CA LEU A 113 15.18 -17.36 0.59
C LEU A 113 16.14 -18.34 -0.10
N ALA A 114 16.53 -19.43 0.57
CA ALA A 114 17.35 -20.47 -0.03
C ALA A 114 16.65 -21.13 -1.23
N SER A 115 15.35 -21.42 -1.13
CA SER A 115 14.58 -22.02 -2.24
C SER A 115 14.47 -21.11 -3.47
N LEU A 116 14.60 -19.78 -3.31
CA LEU A 116 14.58 -18.83 -4.42
C LEU A 116 15.92 -18.77 -5.16
N ILE A 117 17.02 -19.12 -4.49
CA ILE A 117 18.35 -19.17 -5.08
C ILE A 117 18.57 -20.49 -5.83
N GLY A 118 18.06 -21.61 -5.30
CA GLY A 118 18.14 -22.92 -5.94
C GLY A 118 17.49 -24.02 -5.09
N GLN A 119 17.03 -25.09 -5.75
CA GLN A 119 16.21 -26.15 -5.13
C GLN A 119 16.94 -26.92 -4.01
N ASP A 120 18.26 -27.09 -4.10
CA ASP A 120 19.08 -27.83 -3.12
C ASP A 120 19.90 -26.92 -2.19
N THR A 121 19.57 -25.63 -2.13
CA THR A 121 20.33 -24.67 -1.33
C THR A 121 19.96 -24.79 0.15
N GLU A 122 20.96 -24.99 1.02
CA GLU A 122 20.73 -25.00 2.47
C GLU A 122 20.39 -23.60 2.99
N ALA A 123 19.51 -23.54 4.00
CA ALA A 123 19.15 -22.28 4.67
C ALA A 123 20.37 -21.51 5.22
N ARG A 124 21.43 -22.22 5.64
CA ARG A 124 22.69 -21.60 6.11
C ARG A 124 23.40 -20.81 5.03
N VAL A 125 23.28 -21.20 3.76
CA VAL A 125 23.87 -20.46 2.64
C VAL A 125 23.18 -19.10 2.51
N ALA A 126 21.85 -19.07 2.58
CA ALA A 126 21.09 -17.82 2.52
C ALA A 126 21.45 -16.88 3.67
N VAL A 127 21.62 -17.40 4.90
CA VAL A 127 22.07 -16.59 6.05
C VAL A 127 23.46 -15.98 5.81
N ARG A 128 24.43 -16.77 5.33
CA ARG A 128 25.77 -16.24 5.01
C ARG A 128 25.74 -15.15 3.94
N LEU A 129 24.89 -15.30 2.93
CA LEU A 129 24.74 -14.29 1.88
C LEU A 129 24.09 -13.01 2.41
N ILE A 130 23.15 -13.12 3.36
CA ILE A 130 22.57 -11.98 4.07
C ILE A 130 23.63 -11.24 4.88
N ASP A 131 24.50 -11.97 5.59
CA ASP A 131 25.59 -11.36 6.37
C ASP A 131 26.55 -10.59 5.46
N GLN A 132 26.93 -11.18 4.31
CA GLN A 132 27.76 -10.52 3.29
C GLN A 132 27.08 -9.29 2.68
N LEU A 133 25.76 -9.35 2.45
CA LEU A 133 24.99 -8.20 1.97
C LEU A 133 24.99 -7.07 3.00
N ASN A 134 24.80 -7.38 4.27
CA ASN A 134 24.84 -6.39 5.35
C ASN A 134 26.22 -5.75 5.51
N GLU A 135 27.29 -6.53 5.40
CA GLU A 135 28.66 -6.00 5.40
C GLU A 135 28.87 -5.01 4.24
N ARG A 136 28.50 -5.39 3.01
CA ARG A 136 28.53 -4.50 1.84
C ARG A 136 27.69 -3.25 2.04
N TYR A 137 26.47 -3.38 2.57
CA TYR A 137 25.61 -2.23 2.86
C TYR A 137 26.25 -1.28 3.86
N SER A 138 26.98 -1.80 4.83
CA SER A 138 27.70 -0.99 5.80
C SER A 138 28.91 -0.28 5.19
N GLU A 139 29.70 -0.97 4.37
CA GLU A 139 30.85 -0.37 3.67
C GLU A 139 30.42 0.75 2.70
N GLU A 140 29.33 0.50 1.97
CA GLU A 140 28.75 1.47 1.03
C GLU A 140 27.87 2.53 1.69
N HIS A 141 27.75 2.54 3.03
CA HIS A 141 26.92 3.49 3.79
C HIS A 141 25.46 3.54 3.28
N ARG A 142 24.89 2.39 2.92
CA ARG A 142 23.50 2.28 2.46
C ARG A 142 22.53 2.57 3.62
N PRO A 143 21.39 3.24 3.35
CA PRO A 143 20.46 3.64 4.38
C PRO A 143 19.59 2.49 4.93
N TYR A 144 19.74 1.28 4.41
CA TYR A 144 18.96 0.10 4.78
C TYR A 144 19.87 -1.06 5.21
N GLU A 145 19.28 -2.02 5.91
CA GLU A 145 19.93 -3.24 6.37
C GLU A 145 18.92 -4.39 6.47
N ILE A 146 19.41 -5.62 6.48
CA ILE A 146 18.59 -6.81 6.61
C ILE A 146 18.58 -7.23 8.09
N ARG A 147 17.41 -7.22 8.72
CA ARG A 147 17.20 -7.64 10.13
C ARG A 147 16.39 -8.91 10.23
N LEU A 148 16.65 -9.67 11.30
CA LEU A 148 15.87 -10.86 11.67
C LEU A 148 14.70 -10.45 12.58
N HIS A 149 13.50 -10.88 12.22
CA HIS A 149 12.24 -10.67 12.94
C HIS A 149 11.54 -12.00 13.23
N GLU A 150 10.43 -11.92 13.96
CA GLU A 150 9.52 -13.07 14.12
C GLU A 150 9.03 -13.51 12.73
N GLY A 151 9.43 -14.72 12.32
CA GLY A 151 9.06 -15.29 11.02
C GLY A 151 10.09 -15.14 9.89
N GLY A 152 11.21 -14.43 10.09
CA GLY A 152 12.31 -14.42 9.11
C GLY A 152 13.01 -13.07 8.93
N PHE A 153 13.65 -12.90 7.79
CA PHE A 153 14.45 -11.72 7.46
C PHE A 153 13.62 -10.67 6.71
N ARG A 154 13.93 -9.39 6.94
CA ARG A 154 13.35 -8.23 6.25
C ARG A 154 14.41 -7.20 5.93
N LEU A 155 14.23 -6.50 4.81
CA LEU A 155 15.00 -5.31 4.48
C LEU A 155 14.33 -4.10 5.11
N GLU A 156 15.04 -3.39 5.98
CA GLU A 156 14.52 -2.27 6.75
C GLU A 156 15.43 -1.06 6.65
N LEU A 157 14.86 0.12 6.84
CA LEU A 157 15.62 1.36 6.93
C LEU A 157 16.41 1.37 8.26
N ARG A 158 17.69 1.73 8.20
CA ARG A 158 18.53 1.90 9.39
C ARG A 158 17.96 2.97 10.30
N GLU A 159 18.15 2.79 11.61
CA GLU A 159 17.59 3.65 12.64
C GLU A 159 18.06 5.11 12.53
N GLU A 160 19.28 5.32 12.05
CA GLU A 160 19.85 6.65 11.76
C GLU A 160 19.00 7.46 10.77
N PHE A 161 18.25 6.80 9.89
CA PHE A 161 17.36 7.43 8.91
C PHE A 161 15.89 7.40 9.34
N ALA A 162 15.58 7.07 10.60
CA ALA A 162 14.21 7.01 11.10
C ALA A 162 13.48 8.35 10.93
N GLU A 163 14.17 9.49 11.07
CA GLU A 163 13.60 10.82 10.82
C GLU A 163 13.13 11.00 9.38
N VAL A 164 13.83 10.42 8.40
CA VAL A 164 13.44 10.49 6.98
C VAL A 164 12.12 9.75 6.78
N ARG A 165 11.99 8.56 7.36
CA ARG A 165 10.72 7.82 7.37
C ARG A 165 9.60 8.66 8.00
N MET A 166 9.88 9.35 9.11
CA MET A 166 8.90 10.21 9.78
C MET A 166 8.48 11.42 8.94
N LYS A 167 9.40 12.05 8.20
CA LYS A 167 9.07 13.18 7.32
C LYS A 167 8.26 12.75 6.10
N VAL A 168 8.56 11.57 5.54
CA VAL A 168 7.88 11.05 4.35
C VAL A 168 6.48 10.51 4.68
N PHE A 169 6.34 9.78 5.80
CA PHE A 169 5.09 9.07 6.13
C PHE A 169 4.35 9.61 7.37
N GLY A 170 4.92 10.59 8.08
CA GLY A 170 4.41 11.07 9.37
C GLY A 170 4.90 10.24 10.55
N TYR A 171 4.52 10.65 11.76
CA TYR A 171 4.74 9.85 12.97
C TYR A 171 3.87 8.58 12.91
N GLY A 172 4.51 7.43 12.68
CA GLY A 172 3.87 6.11 12.80
C GLY A 172 3.32 5.50 11.50
N PRO A 173 2.97 4.20 11.52
CA PRO A 173 2.37 3.53 10.37
C PRO A 173 1.02 4.20 10.11
N ARG A 174 0.88 4.92 8.99
CA ARG A 174 -0.35 5.63 8.54
C ARG A 174 -1.43 5.53 9.60
N GLU A 175 -1.46 6.45 10.56
CA GLU A 175 -2.63 6.57 11.42
C GLU A 175 -3.78 6.82 10.46
N VAL A 176 -4.52 5.76 10.14
CA VAL A 176 -5.75 5.86 9.36
C VAL A 176 -6.68 6.60 10.29
N ARG A 177 -6.63 7.94 10.19
CA ARG A 177 -7.52 8.81 10.91
C ARG A 177 -8.92 8.39 10.48
N LEU A 178 -9.64 7.79 11.42
CA LEU A 178 -11.03 7.47 11.21
C LEU A 178 -11.76 8.80 11.02
N SER A 179 -12.56 8.88 9.96
CA SER A 179 -13.43 10.02 9.77
C SER A 179 -14.42 10.11 10.94
N PRO A 180 -15.00 11.28 11.23
CA PRO A 180 -16.03 11.40 12.28
C PRO A 180 -17.16 10.37 12.12
N GLU A 181 -17.56 10.10 10.88
CA GLU A 181 -18.59 9.11 10.54
C GLU A 181 -18.14 7.68 10.87
N SER A 182 -16.86 7.38 10.64
CA SER A 182 -16.27 6.08 10.97
C SER A 182 -16.18 5.86 12.47
N LEU A 183 -15.87 6.91 13.23
CA LEU A 183 -15.86 6.87 14.69
C LEU A 183 -17.26 6.67 15.26
N GLU A 184 -18.28 7.29 14.68
CA GLU A 184 -19.66 7.13 15.12
C GLU A 184 -20.15 5.69 14.92
N VAL A 185 -19.88 5.10 13.76
CA VAL A 185 -20.21 3.68 13.49
C VAL A 185 -19.43 2.76 14.43
N LEU A 186 -18.15 3.02 14.64
CA LEU A 186 -17.32 2.23 15.56
C LEU A 186 -17.85 2.32 17.00
N ALA A 187 -18.22 3.52 17.46
CA ALA A 187 -18.81 3.73 18.78
C ALA A 187 -20.15 3.01 18.90
N TYR A 188 -21.02 3.10 17.89
CA TYR A 188 -22.30 2.40 17.90
C TYR A 188 -22.12 0.89 18.05
N ILE A 189 -21.18 0.30 17.31
CA ILE A 189 -20.85 -1.13 17.42
C ILE A 189 -20.28 -1.45 18.81
N ALA A 190 -19.38 -0.63 19.35
CA ALA A 190 -18.78 -0.88 20.66
C ALA A 190 -19.80 -0.92 21.81
N TYR A 191 -20.80 -0.02 21.81
CA TYR A 191 -21.81 0.05 22.87
C TYR A 191 -23.00 -0.92 22.69
N ASN A 192 -23.31 -1.33 21.45
CA ASN A 192 -24.50 -2.14 21.15
C ASN A 192 -24.18 -3.54 20.63
N GLN A 193 -22.92 -3.98 20.68
CA GLN A 193 -22.54 -5.32 20.23
C GLN A 193 -23.25 -6.43 21.03
N PRO A 194 -23.67 -7.53 20.38
CA PRO A 194 -23.57 -7.79 18.94
C PRO A 194 -24.61 -7.00 18.12
N VAL A 195 -24.15 -6.36 17.02
CA VAL A 195 -25.01 -5.57 16.13
C VAL A 195 -25.26 -6.29 14.81
N ASP A 196 -26.52 -6.38 14.36
CA ASP A 196 -26.86 -6.99 13.08
C ASP A 196 -26.64 -6.04 11.89
N ARG A 197 -26.44 -6.61 10.70
CA ARG A 197 -26.27 -5.85 9.45
C ARG A 197 -27.43 -4.89 9.17
N THR A 198 -28.67 -5.32 9.44
CA THR A 198 -29.88 -4.51 9.20
C THR A 198 -29.95 -3.29 10.12
N ASP A 199 -29.40 -3.39 11.32
CA ASP A 199 -29.42 -2.28 12.29
C ASP A 199 -28.42 -1.20 11.88
N LEU A 200 -27.26 -1.59 11.34
CA LEU A 200 -26.27 -0.65 10.80
C LEU A 200 -26.80 0.12 9.58
N GLU A 201 -27.61 -0.52 8.73
CA GLU A 201 -28.23 0.12 7.56
C GLU A 201 -29.29 1.17 7.96
N GLN A 202 -29.95 1.01 9.13
CA GLN A 202 -30.92 1.98 9.63
C GLN A 202 -30.27 3.25 10.20
N ILE A 203 -29.06 3.15 10.74
CA ILE A 203 -28.34 4.27 11.38
C ILE A 203 -27.67 5.17 10.34
N ARG A 204 -27.25 4.59 9.22
CA ARG A 204 -26.64 5.28 8.08
C ARG A 204 -27.21 4.72 6.78
N SER A 205 -28.22 5.42 6.28
CA SER A 205 -28.98 5.08 5.06
C SER A 205 -28.18 5.17 3.76
N ASP A 206 -26.97 5.74 3.79
CA ASP A 206 -26.06 5.74 2.64
C ASP A 206 -24.59 5.56 3.12
N GLY A 207 -23.85 4.63 2.50
CA GLY A 207 -22.41 4.45 2.75
C GLY A 207 -21.95 3.64 3.99
N GLY A 208 -22.83 3.27 4.93
CA GLY A 208 -22.44 2.56 6.16
C GLY A 208 -21.66 1.24 5.94
N GLN A 209 -21.99 0.51 4.88
CA GLN A 209 -21.33 -0.74 4.52
C GLN A 209 -19.84 -0.56 4.12
N ALA A 210 -19.48 0.58 3.50
CA ALA A 210 -18.10 0.86 3.15
C ALA A 210 -17.24 1.12 4.40
N ILE A 211 -17.80 1.88 5.35
CA ILE A 211 -17.18 2.18 6.64
C ILE A 211 -16.95 0.89 7.44
N VAL A 212 -17.96 0.02 7.54
CA VAL A 212 -17.84 -1.26 8.26
C VAL A 212 -16.75 -2.15 7.64
N ARG A 213 -16.69 -2.24 6.31
CA ARG A 213 -15.60 -2.97 5.61
C ARG A 213 -14.23 -2.39 5.92
N GLN A 214 -14.11 -1.07 5.99
CA GLN A 214 -12.88 -0.40 6.37
C GLN A 214 -12.50 -0.72 7.83
N LEU A 215 -13.44 -0.66 8.78
CA LEU A 215 -13.21 -0.99 10.18
C LEU A 215 -12.78 -2.45 10.38
N ILE A 216 -13.34 -3.38 9.59
CA ILE A 216 -12.92 -4.78 9.56
C ILE A 216 -11.51 -4.95 9.01
N ARG A 217 -11.16 -4.27 7.91
CA ARG A 217 -9.80 -4.29 7.36
C ARG A 217 -8.77 -3.77 8.37
N LEU A 218 -9.16 -2.79 9.18
CA LEU A 218 -8.34 -2.27 10.27
C LEU A 218 -8.31 -3.19 11.50
N ARG A 219 -9.06 -4.30 11.53
CA ARG A 219 -9.21 -5.21 12.68
C ARG A 219 -9.77 -4.53 13.93
N LEU A 220 -10.49 -3.42 13.77
CA LEU A 220 -11.20 -2.76 14.87
C LEU A 220 -12.57 -3.41 15.11
N VAL A 221 -13.16 -3.98 14.05
CA VAL A 221 -14.43 -4.70 14.07
C VAL A 221 -14.23 -6.10 13.50
N GLU A 222 -14.92 -7.06 14.06
CA GLU A 222 -14.94 -8.46 13.66
C GLU A 222 -16.35 -8.92 13.31
N LEU A 223 -16.41 -9.95 12.46
CA LEU A 223 -17.64 -10.58 11.98
C LEU A 223 -17.88 -11.85 12.78
N GLU A 224 -18.97 -11.87 13.54
CA GLU A 224 -19.47 -13.08 14.19
C GLU A 224 -20.61 -13.67 13.35
N ARG A 225 -20.55 -14.97 13.06
CA ARG A 225 -21.64 -15.67 12.39
C ARG A 225 -22.56 -16.24 13.46
N THR A 226 -23.68 -15.57 13.67
CA THR A 226 -24.70 -16.00 14.62
C THR A 226 -25.69 -16.90 13.89
N GLY A 227 -25.81 -18.18 14.29
CA GLY A 227 -26.90 -19.05 13.83
C GLY A 227 -26.53 -20.12 12.78
N SER A 228 -27.54 -20.95 12.46
CA SER A 228 -27.44 -22.11 11.57
C SER A 228 -27.61 -21.78 10.08
N ARG A 229 -28.03 -20.54 9.76
CA ARG A 229 -28.23 -20.06 8.39
C ARG A 229 -27.03 -19.25 7.93
N ARG A 230 -26.64 -19.40 6.66
CA ARG A 230 -25.44 -18.80 6.05
C ARG A 230 -25.44 -17.25 6.01
N ASN A 231 -26.56 -16.59 6.31
CA ASN A 231 -26.78 -15.16 6.07
C ASN A 231 -26.99 -14.29 7.32
N GLU A 232 -26.96 -14.86 8.52
CA GLU A 232 -27.02 -14.07 9.76
C GLU A 232 -25.59 -13.71 10.18
N VAL A 233 -25.27 -12.41 10.14
CA VAL A 233 -23.95 -11.86 10.41
C VAL A 233 -24.10 -10.72 11.40
N ALA A 234 -23.43 -10.87 12.54
CA ALA A 234 -23.33 -9.85 13.57
C ALA A 234 -21.93 -9.24 13.59
N TYR A 235 -21.83 -8.00 14.05
CA TYR A 235 -20.57 -7.25 14.18
C TYR A 235 -20.24 -7.03 15.65
N ARG A 236 -18.96 -7.21 15.99
CA ARG A 236 -18.39 -6.93 17.31
C ARG A 236 -17.08 -6.18 17.19
N THR A 237 -16.61 -5.58 18.28
CA THR A 237 -15.25 -5.03 18.36
C THR A 237 -14.21 -6.16 18.46
N GLY A 238 -13.03 -5.96 17.86
CA GLY A 238 -11.93 -6.94 17.87
C GLY A 238 -10.81 -6.59 18.84
N ASP A 239 -9.82 -7.47 19.00
CA ASP A 239 -8.71 -7.30 19.97
C ASP A 239 -7.90 -6.00 19.79
N ARG A 240 -7.83 -5.49 18.55
CA ARG A 240 -7.10 -4.25 18.27
C ARG A 240 -7.81 -3.04 18.86
N PHE A 241 -9.14 -3.08 19.02
CA PHE A 241 -9.92 -2.00 19.61
C PHE A 241 -9.49 -1.76 21.06
N LEU A 242 -9.52 -2.80 21.90
CA LEU A 242 -9.12 -2.71 23.32
C LEU A 242 -7.70 -2.17 23.48
N LYS A 243 -6.75 -2.68 22.67
CA LYS A 243 -5.37 -2.20 22.66
C LYS A 243 -5.23 -0.73 22.25
N LEU A 244 -6.01 -0.28 21.27
CA LEU A 244 -5.95 1.11 20.79
C LEU A 244 -6.51 2.08 21.83
N PHE A 245 -7.60 1.69 22.51
CA PHE A 245 -8.23 2.51 23.54
C PHE A 245 -7.66 2.28 24.95
N SER A 246 -6.65 1.41 25.09
CA SER A 246 -6.03 1.06 26.37
C SER A 246 -7.04 0.60 27.42
N LEU A 247 -7.98 -0.25 26.98
CA LEU A 247 -9.00 -0.87 27.82
C LEU A 247 -8.61 -2.33 28.08
N ASP A 248 -8.82 -2.80 29.32
CA ASP A 248 -8.61 -4.20 29.67
C ASP A 248 -9.85 -5.03 29.30
N ASP A 249 -11.04 -4.46 29.49
CA ASP A 249 -12.32 -5.06 29.12
C ASP A 249 -13.25 -4.06 28.39
N LEU A 250 -14.28 -4.57 27.74
CA LEU A 250 -15.34 -3.76 27.12
C LEU A 250 -16.22 -3.07 28.17
N ASP A 251 -16.31 -3.62 29.37
CA ASP A 251 -17.01 -3.01 30.50
C ASP A 251 -16.33 -1.70 30.98
N ASP A 252 -15.07 -1.45 30.60
CA ASP A 252 -14.36 -0.20 30.90
C ASP A 252 -14.78 0.97 29.99
N LEU A 253 -15.69 0.73 29.02
CA LEU A 253 -16.19 1.78 28.15
C LEU A 253 -16.99 2.83 28.94
N PRO A 254 -16.77 4.14 28.70
CA PRO A 254 -17.43 5.19 29.44
C PRO A 254 -18.94 5.21 29.15
N HIS A 255 -19.76 4.78 30.10
CA HIS A 255 -21.20 4.86 29.96
C HIS A 255 -21.70 6.30 29.92
N ALA A 256 -22.79 6.55 29.18
CA ALA A 256 -23.38 7.88 28.99
C ALA A 256 -23.69 8.60 30.32
N ASP A 257 -23.94 7.86 31.40
CA ASP A 257 -24.20 8.41 32.74
C ASP A 257 -22.99 9.14 33.35
N VAL A 258 -21.77 8.85 32.89
CA VAL A 258 -20.52 9.47 33.36
C VAL A 258 -20.34 10.89 32.79
N PHE A 259 -21.01 11.22 31.68
CA PHE A 259 -20.93 12.55 31.02
C PHE A 259 -21.94 13.56 31.56
N ARG A 260 -22.18 13.59 32.87
CA ARG A 260 -22.82 14.77 33.49
C ARG A 260 -21.86 15.95 33.43
N PHE A 261 -21.97 16.72 32.35
CA PHE A 261 -21.36 18.04 32.24
C PHE A 261 -21.88 18.91 33.39
N LYS A 262 -20.94 19.32 34.26
CA LYS A 262 -21.17 20.30 35.32
C LYS A 262 -21.13 21.70 34.75
#